data_AF-A0A0L6UUC2-F1
#
_entry.id   AF-A0A0L6UUC2-F1
#
_cell.length_a   1.000
_cell.length_b   1.000
_cell.length_c   1.000
_cell.angle_alpha   90.00
_cell.angle_beta   90.00
_cell.angle_gamma   90.00
#
_symmetry.space_group_name_H-M   'P 1'
#
loop_
_entity.id
_entity.type
_entity.pdbx_description
1 polymer ?
#
loop_
_entity_poly.entity_id
_entity_poly.type
_entity_poly.pdbx_seq_one_letter_code
_entity_poly.pdbx_strand_id
1 'polypeptide(L)'
;MLRVLSCPKRKAPFLKLNKSLYGLRQAPKNWNDTLTSWFLEINYVPSLSDACLYIHKYKDSFIFFHVDDMIVVGCTDEFEDLFLKCFPNSSAHKPDTLLGMNLDITILLAEQDLNLLPLYQSYLVSINDWE
;
A
#
# COMPACT_ATOMS: atom_id res chain seq x y z
N MET A 1 12.04 11.88 -9.43
CA MET A 1 11.73 12.94 -8.45
C MET A 1 11.82 14.37 -9.00
N LEU A 2 12.97 14.88 -9.45
CA LEU A 2 13.14 16.27 -9.92
C LEU A 2 13.54 16.35 -11.40
N ARG A 3 13.06 17.37 -12.11
CA ARG A 3 13.48 17.70 -13.49
C ARG A 3 14.08 19.10 -13.53
N VAL A 4 15.31 19.21 -14.04
CA VAL A 4 15.95 20.52 -14.29
C VAL A 4 15.28 21.19 -15.49
N LEU A 5 14.92 22.46 -15.32
CA LEU A 5 14.37 23.31 -16.36
C LEU A 5 15.20 24.58 -16.49
N SER A 6 15.37 25.05 -17.74
CA SER A 6 15.99 26.33 -18.06
C SER A 6 14.93 27.27 -18.65
N CYS A 7 14.94 28.53 -18.22
CA CYS A 7 14.07 29.56 -18.78
C CYS A 7 14.96 30.68 -19.34
N PRO A 8 14.76 31.13 -20.59
CA PRO A 8 15.56 32.21 -21.18
C PRO A 8 15.53 33.52 -20.39
N LYS A 9 14.50 33.72 -19.55
CA LYS A 9 14.31 34.93 -18.72
C LYS A 9 15.00 34.85 -17.35
N ARG A 10 15.59 33.71 -16.97
CA ARG A 10 16.27 33.50 -15.68
C ARG A 10 17.72 33.09 -15.91
N LYS A 11 18.64 33.66 -15.12
CA LYS A 11 20.07 33.36 -15.20
C LYS A 11 20.44 32.00 -14.60
N ALA A 12 19.60 31.44 -13.71
CA ALA A 12 19.84 30.16 -13.05
C ALA A 12 18.77 29.12 -13.42
N PRO A 13 19.14 27.83 -13.55
CA PRO A 13 18.18 26.75 -13.74
C PRO A 13 17.30 26.58 -12.49
N PHE A 14 16.12 26.01 -12.68
CA PHE A 14 15.20 25.69 -11.58
C PHE A 14 14.70 24.25 -11.71
N LEU A 15 14.23 23.69 -10.59
CA LEU A 15 13.77 22.32 -10.53
C LEU A 15 12.25 22.26 -10.53
N LYS A 16 11.69 21.39 -11.36
CA LYS A 16 10.28 21.00 -11.31
C LYS A 16 10.18 19.67 -10.56
N LEU A 17 9.33 19.64 -9.55
CA LEU A 17 8.89 18.42 -8.88
C LEU A 17 7.98 17.65 -9.82
N ASN A 18 8.38 16.42 -10.17
CA ASN A 18 7.55 15.50 -10.97
C ASN A 18 6.73 14.56 -10.08
N LYS A 19 7.13 14.41 -8.82
CA LYS A 19 6.44 13.64 -7.79
C LYS A 19 6.37 14.52 -6.52
N SER A 20 5.44 14.19 -5.63
CA SER A 20 5.26 14.97 -4.40
C SER A 20 6.48 14.76 -3.50
N LEU A 21 7.05 15.84 -2.95
CA LEU A 21 8.15 15.73 -2.00
C LEU A 21 7.60 15.58 -0.58
N TYR A 22 8.27 14.76 0.23
CA TYR A 22 7.99 14.69 1.67
C TYR A 22 8.03 16.08 2.33
N GLY A 23 7.18 16.28 3.34
CA GLY A 23 7.04 17.56 4.04
C GLY A 23 6.16 18.60 3.33
N LEU A 24 5.74 18.35 2.08
CA LEU A 24 4.70 19.15 1.44
C LEU A 24 3.32 18.75 1.97
N ARG A 25 2.47 19.73 2.28
CA ARG A 25 1.10 19.51 2.79
C ARG A 25 0.26 18.62 1.87
N GLN A 26 0.51 18.64 0.58
CA GLN A 26 -0.21 17.86 -0.43
C GLN A 26 0.34 16.45 -0.64
N ALA A 27 1.56 16.15 -0.19
CA ALA A 27 2.18 14.85 -0.46
C ALA A 27 1.39 13.67 0.13
N PRO A 28 0.92 13.73 1.41
CA PRO A 28 0.11 12.65 1.99
C PRO A 28 -1.19 12.40 1.21
N LYS A 29 -1.86 13.47 0.78
CA LYS A 29 -3.10 13.36 0.01
C LYS A 29 -2.88 12.74 -1.35
N ASN A 30 -1.87 13.21 -2.08
CA ASN A 30 -1.56 12.70 -3.42
C ASN A 30 -1.21 11.21 -3.37
N TRP A 31 -0.51 10.77 -2.33
CA TRP A 31 -0.19 9.37 -2.11
C TRP A 31 -1.43 8.53 -1.82
N ASN A 32 -2.27 8.98 -0.87
CA ASN A 32 -3.53 8.32 -0.56
C ASN A 32 -4.43 8.17 -1.80
N ASP A 33 -4.55 9.22 -2.60
CA ASP A 33 -5.36 9.21 -3.83
C ASP A 33 -4.79 8.23 -4.88
N THR A 34 -3.45 8.13 -4.98
CA THR A 34 -2.75 7.19 -5.87
C THR A 34 -3.00 5.75 -5.46
N LEU A 35 -2.79 5.42 -4.17
CA LEU A 35 -3.02 4.07 -3.64
C LEU A 35 -4.49 3.67 -3.73
N THR A 36 -5.40 4.55 -3.33
CA THR A 36 -6.85 4.28 -3.39
C THR A 36 -7.28 3.99 -4.83
N SER A 37 -6.77 4.73 -5.80
CA SER A 37 -7.04 4.48 -7.23
C SER A 37 -6.51 3.10 -7.66
N TRP A 38 -5.29 2.76 -7.26
CA TRP A 38 -4.70 1.45 -7.57
C TRP A 38 -5.45 0.30 -6.91
N PHE A 39 -5.86 0.43 -5.65
CA PHE A 39 -6.72 -0.56 -4.97
C PHE A 39 -8.01 -0.85 -5.75
N LEU A 40 -8.65 0.19 -6.28
CA LEU A 40 -9.85 0.03 -7.11
C LEU A 40 -9.55 -0.73 -8.41
N GLU A 41 -8.39 -0.50 -9.04
CA GLU A 41 -7.96 -1.21 -10.26
C GLU A 41 -7.77 -2.72 -10.01
N ILE A 42 -7.26 -3.09 -8.83
CA ILE A 42 -7.10 -4.49 -8.41
C ILE A 42 -8.32 -5.03 -7.64
N ASN A 43 -9.50 -4.42 -7.80
CA ASN A 43 -10.80 -4.85 -7.26
C ASN A 43 -10.95 -4.82 -5.74
N TYR A 44 -10.15 -4.02 -5.03
CA TYR A 44 -10.38 -3.69 -3.63
C TYR A 44 -11.24 -2.43 -3.53
N VAL A 45 -12.30 -2.48 -2.72
CA VAL A 45 -13.19 -1.35 -2.46
C VAL A 45 -13.08 -0.91 -1.00
N PRO A 46 -13.20 0.40 -0.72
CA PRO A 46 -13.20 0.88 0.65
C PRO A 46 -14.39 0.31 1.41
N SER A 47 -14.16 -0.06 2.67
CA SER A 47 -15.20 -0.46 3.59
C SER A 47 -16.08 0.73 3.97
N LEU A 48 -17.36 0.47 4.22
CA LEU A 48 -18.28 1.49 4.75
C LEU A 48 -18.04 1.77 6.23
N SER A 49 -17.46 0.81 6.95
CA SER A 49 -17.28 0.89 8.40
C SER A 49 -15.99 1.59 8.81
N ASP A 50 -14.94 1.49 7.99
CA ASP A 50 -13.61 2.06 8.27
C ASP A 50 -12.93 2.50 6.97
N ALA A 51 -12.43 3.74 6.95
CA ALA A 51 -11.78 4.34 5.78
C ALA A 51 -10.38 3.76 5.49
N CYS A 52 -9.74 3.13 6.48
CA CYS A 52 -8.44 2.48 6.33
C CYS A 52 -8.58 1.03 5.84
N LEU A 53 -9.80 0.47 5.83
CA LEU A 53 -10.06 -0.91 5.45
C LEU A 53 -10.59 -1.01 4.02
N TYR A 54 -10.01 -1.90 3.23
CA TYR A 54 -10.44 -2.23 1.89
C TYR A 54 -10.72 -3.73 1.79
N ILE A 55 -11.76 -4.08 1.05
CA ILE A 55 -12.27 -5.44 0.89
C ILE A 55 -12.22 -5.81 -0.58
N HIS A 56 -11.65 -6.97 -0.91
CA HIS A 56 -11.65 -7.46 -2.29
C HIS A 56 -13.04 -7.91 -2.72
N LYS A 57 -13.49 -7.53 -3.92
CA LYS A 57 -14.85 -7.83 -4.41
C LYS A 57 -15.13 -9.33 -4.61
N TYR A 58 -14.10 -10.12 -4.91
CA TYR A 58 -14.26 -11.50 -5.41
C TYR A 58 -13.48 -12.56 -4.62
N LYS A 59 -12.68 -12.14 -3.64
CA LYS A 59 -11.78 -13.01 -2.87
C LYS A 59 -11.95 -12.66 -1.40
N ASP A 60 -11.71 -13.62 -0.53
CA ASP A 60 -11.63 -13.33 0.90
C ASP A 60 -10.25 -12.73 1.21
N SER A 61 -10.10 -11.45 0.88
CA SER A 61 -8.86 -10.70 1.03
C SER A 61 -9.16 -9.27 1.45
N PHE A 62 -8.35 -8.78 2.38
CA PHE A 62 -8.51 -7.51 3.06
C PHE A 62 -7.19 -6.75 3.08
N ILE A 63 -7.27 -5.44 2.89
CA ILE A 63 -6.15 -4.52 3.06
C ILE A 63 -6.54 -3.54 4.16
N PHE A 64 -5.71 -3.43 5.19
CA PHE A 64 -5.77 -2.32 6.12
C PHE A 64 -4.56 -1.43 5.89
N PHE A 65 -4.80 -0.17 5.54
CA PHE A 65 -3.78 0.81 5.17
C PHE A 65 -3.90 2.05 6.03
N HIS A 66 -2.82 2.39 6.74
CA HIS A 66 -2.74 3.56 7.58
C HIS A 66 -1.40 4.27 7.41
N VAL A 67 -1.43 5.38 6.67
CA VAL A 67 -0.28 6.27 6.42
C VAL A 67 0.88 5.55 5.75
N ASP A 68 1.84 5.03 6.52
CA ASP A 68 3.07 4.37 6.06
C ASP A 68 2.96 2.83 6.12
N ASP A 69 2.03 2.32 6.93
CA ASP A 69 1.88 0.90 7.22
C ASP A 69 0.68 0.33 6.49
N MET A 70 0.88 -0.80 5.83
CA MET A 70 -0.19 -1.58 5.21
C MET A 70 -0.08 -3.03 5.64
N ILE A 71 -1.20 -3.62 6.06
CA ILE A 71 -1.31 -5.06 6.25
C ILE A 71 -2.31 -5.61 5.25
N VAL A 72 -1.94 -6.74 4.64
CA VAL A 72 -2.76 -7.45 3.67
C VAL A 72 -2.98 -8.85 4.18
N VAL A 73 -4.22 -9.31 4.20
CA VAL A 73 -4.62 -10.58 4.83
C VAL A 73 -5.65 -11.30 3.96
N GLY A 74 -5.45 -12.60 3.74
CA GLY A 74 -6.41 -13.47 3.08
C GLY A 74 -5.85 -14.15 1.82
N CYS A 75 -6.72 -14.37 0.82
CA CYS A 75 -6.34 -14.91 -0.48
C CYS A 75 -5.65 -13.84 -1.34
N THR A 76 -4.36 -13.64 -1.10
CA THR A 76 -3.56 -12.54 -1.64
C THR A 76 -2.65 -12.95 -2.79
N ASP A 77 -2.95 -14.06 -3.47
CA ASP A 77 -2.13 -14.55 -4.59
C ASP A 77 -1.81 -13.39 -5.55
N GLU A 78 -0.51 -13.18 -5.81
CA GLU A 78 0.07 -12.15 -6.69
C GLU A 78 0.02 -10.70 -6.18
N PHE A 79 -0.55 -10.42 -4.99
CA PHE A 79 -0.63 -9.04 -4.47
C PHE A 79 0.75 -8.42 -4.29
N GLU A 80 1.67 -9.13 -3.63
CA GLU A 80 3.03 -8.65 -3.35
C GLU A 80 3.77 -8.30 -4.66
N ASP A 81 3.74 -9.20 -5.64
CA ASP A 81 4.39 -9.00 -6.93
C ASP A 81 3.80 -7.80 -7.69
N LEU A 82 2.48 -7.66 -7.71
CA LEU A 82 1.80 -6.52 -8.33
C LEU A 82 2.13 -5.22 -7.62
N PHE A 83 2.16 -5.24 -6.28
CA PHE A 83 2.47 -4.08 -5.46
C PHE A 83 3.90 -3.62 -5.69
N LEU A 84 4.89 -4.49 -5.55
CA LEU A 84 6.31 -4.17 -5.73
C LEU A 84 6.64 -3.76 -7.17
N LYS A 85 5.88 -4.25 -8.16
CA LYS A 85 6.00 -3.79 -9.55
C LYS A 85 5.54 -2.34 -9.72
N CYS A 86 4.45 -1.93 -9.05
CA CYS A 86 3.91 -0.58 -9.11
C CYS A 86 4.68 0.40 -8.20
N PHE A 87 5.21 -0.09 -7.07
CA PHE A 87 5.85 0.68 -6.01
C PHE A 87 7.22 0.06 -5.65
N PRO A 88 8.21 0.15 -6.54
CA PRO A 88 9.47 -0.58 -6.43
C PRO A 88 10.37 -0.17 -5.26
N ASN A 89 10.13 0.99 -4.63
CA ASN A 89 10.90 1.39 -3.44
C ASN A 89 10.26 0.93 -2.12
N SER A 90 9.13 0.23 -2.18
CA SER A 90 8.48 -0.34 -1.00
C SER A 90 9.09 -1.68 -0.61
N SER A 91 8.77 -2.17 0.58
CA SER A 91 9.14 -3.51 1.03
C SER A 91 7.91 -4.28 1.52
N ALA A 92 7.90 -5.58 1.26
CA ALA A 92 6.95 -6.52 1.83
C ALA A 92 7.69 -7.52 2.72
N HIS A 93 7.12 -7.84 3.88
CA HIS A 93 7.66 -8.81 4.80
C HIS A 93 6.54 -9.45 5.62
N LYS A 94 6.88 -10.51 6.35
CA LYS A 94 5.92 -11.14 7.25
C LYS A 94 5.52 -10.15 8.35
N PRO A 95 4.24 -10.10 8.75
CA PRO A 95 3.78 -9.29 9.86
C PRO A 95 4.50 -9.59 11.18
N ASP A 96 5.10 -8.57 11.78
CA ASP A 96 5.70 -8.58 13.12
C ASP A 96 5.08 -7.52 14.04
N THR A 97 4.91 -6.30 13.54
CA THR A 97 4.31 -5.17 14.26
C THR A 97 3.40 -4.34 13.35
N LEU A 98 2.30 -3.82 13.86
CA LEU A 98 1.44 -2.88 13.14
C LEU A 98 1.12 -1.71 14.05
N LEU A 99 1.41 -0.49 13.59
CA LEU A 99 1.20 0.74 14.38
C LEU A 99 1.88 0.70 15.77
N GLY A 100 3.05 0.05 15.85
CA GLY A 100 3.81 -0.10 17.08
C GLY A 100 3.26 -1.16 18.05
N MET A 101 2.28 -1.96 17.64
CA MET A 101 1.75 -3.09 18.41
C MET A 101 2.27 -4.41 17.84
N ASN A 102 2.67 -5.34 18.70
CA ASN A 102 3.06 -6.68 18.27
C ASN A 102 1.85 -7.44 17.71
N LEU A 103 2.07 -8.17 16.63
CA LEU A 103 1.06 -8.99 15.99
C LEU A 103 1.23 -10.47 16.35
N ASP A 104 0.27 -11.02 17.09
CA ASP A 104 0.14 -12.47 17.31
C ASP A 104 -0.95 -13.02 16.37
N ILE A 105 -0.55 -13.40 15.16
CA ILE A 105 -1.47 -13.94 14.16
C ILE A 105 -1.77 -15.39 14.49
N THR A 106 -2.91 -15.62 15.13
CA THR A 106 -3.48 -16.96 15.31
C THR A 106 -4.48 -17.20 14.20
N ILE A 107 -4.14 -18.09 13.26
CA ILE A 107 -5.07 -18.53 12.22
C ILE A 107 -6.12 -19.43 12.89
N LEU A 108 -7.26 -18.86 13.25
CA LEU A 108 -8.42 -19.60 13.74
C LEU A 108 -9.14 -20.21 12.54
N LEU A 109 -8.65 -21.33 12.04
CA LEU A 109 -9.44 -22.11 11.09
C LEU A 109 -10.61 -22.72 11.87
N ALA A 110 -11.83 -22.47 11.39
CA ALA A 110 -12.90 -23.42 11.66
C ALA A 110 -12.42 -24.78 11.16
N GLU A 111 -12.49 -25.81 12.00
CA GLU A 111 -11.86 -27.15 11.84
C GLU A 111 -12.26 -27.94 10.57
N GLN A 112 -12.95 -27.33 9.60
CA GLN A 112 -13.49 -28.03 8.43
C GLN A 112 -12.70 -27.83 7.12
N ASP A 113 -11.77 -26.88 7.03
CA ASP A 113 -11.04 -26.63 5.76
C ASP A 113 -9.52 -26.46 5.94
N LEU A 114 -8.85 -27.48 6.48
CA LEU A 114 -7.37 -27.52 6.54
C LEU A 114 -6.68 -27.39 5.17
N ASN A 115 -7.40 -27.62 4.07
CA ASN A 115 -6.86 -27.50 2.70
C ASN A 115 -6.71 -26.05 2.22
N LEU A 116 -7.30 -25.06 2.92
CA LEU A 116 -7.22 -23.64 2.56
C LEU A 116 -6.07 -22.89 3.26
N LEU A 117 -5.39 -23.52 4.22
CA LEU A 117 -4.21 -22.97 4.92
C LEU A 117 -3.14 -22.36 4.01
N PRO A 118 -2.77 -22.96 2.86
CA PRO A 118 -1.76 -22.39 1.98
C PRO A 118 -2.21 -21.11 1.25
N LEU A 119 -3.53 -20.92 1.13
CA LEU A 119 -4.14 -19.80 0.39
C LEU A 119 -4.31 -18.55 1.25
N TYR A 120 -4.45 -18.71 2.57
CA TYR A 120 -4.53 -17.58 3.49
C TYR A 120 -3.14 -17.13 3.89
N GLN A 121 -2.69 -16.06 3.26
CA GLN A 121 -1.40 -15.44 3.53
C GLN A 121 -1.62 -14.06 4.15
N SER A 122 -0.60 -13.59 4.87
CA SER A 122 -0.59 -12.24 5.40
C SER A 122 0.79 -11.63 5.28
N TYR A 123 0.81 -10.38 4.84
CA TYR A 123 2.03 -9.62 4.60
C TYR A 123 1.85 -8.22 5.18
N LEU A 124 2.89 -7.72 5.84
CA LEU A 124 3.06 -6.29 6.05
C LEU A 124 3.81 -5.72 4.86
N VAL A 125 3.32 -4.59 4.40
CA VAL A 125 3.95 -3.80 3.36
C VAL A 125 4.28 -2.45 3.98
N SER A 126 5.58 -2.19 4.10
CA SER A 126 6.10 -0.90 4.51
C SER A 126 6.32 -0.07 3.26
N ILE A 127 5.61 1.06 3.21
CA ILE A 127 5.60 1.93 2.06
C ILE A 127 6.64 3.02 2.28
N ASN A 128 7.75 2.89 1.58
CA ASN A 128 8.79 3.92 1.54
C ASN A 128 8.74 4.74 0.25
N ASP A 129 7.81 4.43 -0.66
CA ASP A 129 7.72 5.02 -2.01
C ASP A 129 6.94 6.36 -2.01
N TRP A 130 7.34 7.28 -1.15
CA TRP A 130 6.80 8.64 -1.06
C TRP A 130 7.33 9.59 -2.15
N GLU A 131 8.12 9.09 -3.11
CA GLU A 131 9.09 9.85 -3.92
C GLU A 131 9.06 9.58 -5.42
#